data_AF-A0A846AY40-F1
#
_entry.id   AF-A0A846AY40-F1
#
_cell.length_a   1.000
_cell.length_b   1.000
_cell.length_c   1.000
_cell.angle_alpha   90.00
_cell.angle_beta   90.00
_cell.angle_gamma   90.00
#
_symmetry.space_group_name_H-M   'P 1'
#
loop_
_entity.id
_entity.type
_entity.pdbx_description
1 polymer ?
#
loop_
_entity_poly.entity_id
_entity_poly.type
_entity_poly.pdbx_seq_one_letter_code
_entity_poly.pdbx_strand_id
1 'polypeptide(L)'
;MAKSHGSLTGIEAKIEYHPVFEELGELYESWKRSAVNWMQTEKLSESEVEKRLMKRFNIQWAWADSIATEATQCLNQLKTAKD
;
A
#
# COMPACT_ATOMS: atom_id res chain seq x y z
N MET A 1 21.44 -20.31 -36.78
CA MET A 1 21.32 -20.63 -35.35
C MET A 1 20.68 -19.44 -34.63
N ALA A 2 19.39 -19.51 -34.33
CA ALA A 2 18.72 -18.49 -33.53
C ALA A 2 18.78 -18.93 -32.06
N LYS A 3 19.36 -18.08 -31.20
CA LYS A 3 19.40 -18.30 -29.75
C LYS A 3 17.98 -18.13 -29.22
N SER A 4 17.40 -19.17 -28.61
CA SER A 4 16.12 -19.05 -27.92
C SER A 4 16.31 -18.16 -26.68
N HIS A 5 15.78 -16.94 -26.71
CA HIS A 5 15.56 -16.17 -25.50
C HIS A 5 14.51 -16.91 -24.67
N GLY A 6 14.90 -17.41 -23.50
CA GLY A 6 13.97 -17.98 -22.55
C GLY A 6 12.86 -16.98 -22.28
N SER A 7 11.62 -17.40 -22.52
CA SER A 7 10.43 -16.65 -22.12
C SER A 7 10.54 -16.37 -20.63
N LEU A 8 10.73 -15.10 -20.25
CA LEU A 8 10.46 -14.62 -18.90
C LEU A 8 8.94 -14.60 -18.73
N THR A 9 8.34 -15.78 -18.70
CA THR A 9 6.95 -15.93 -18.28
C THR A 9 6.97 -15.66 -16.79
N GLY A 10 6.64 -14.43 -16.40
CA GLY A 10 6.28 -14.15 -15.01
C GLY A 10 5.27 -15.21 -14.59
N ILE A 11 5.40 -15.70 -13.36
CA ILE A 11 4.37 -16.56 -12.77
C ILE A 11 3.16 -15.65 -12.51
N GLU A 12 2.44 -15.28 -13.57
CA GLU A 12 1.12 -14.72 -13.47
C GLU A 12 0.21 -15.87 -13.04
N ALA A 13 0.31 -16.24 -11.77
CA ALA A 13 -0.65 -17.12 -11.14
C ALA A 13 -1.99 -16.40 -11.29
N LYS A 14 -2.86 -16.95 -12.15
CA LYS A 14 -4.25 -16.51 -12.22
C LYS A 14 -4.88 -16.85 -10.89
N ILE A 15 -4.85 -15.92 -9.95
CA ILE A 15 -5.50 -16.08 -8.65
C ILE A 15 -7.00 -16.10 -8.95
N GLU A 16 -7.64 -17.24 -8.70
CA GLU A 16 -9.09 -17.31 -8.77
C GLU A 16 -9.66 -16.34 -7.74
N TYR A 17 -10.64 -15.55 -8.18
CA TYR A 17 -11.29 -14.59 -7.30
C TYR A 17 -11.88 -15.34 -6.09
N HIS A 18 -11.60 -14.80 -4.90
CA HIS A 18 -12.16 -15.26 -3.64
C HIS A 18 -12.65 -14.02 -2.88
N PRO A 19 -13.86 -14.05 -2.26
CA PRO A 19 -14.44 -12.88 -1.57
C PRO A 19 -13.53 -12.26 -0.51
N VAL A 20 -12.62 -13.05 0.08
CA VAL A 20 -11.60 -12.58 1.02
C VAL A 20 -10.74 -11.44 0.45
N PHE A 21 -10.52 -11.39 -0.86
CA PHE A 21 -9.74 -10.32 -1.49
C PHE A 21 -10.48 -8.98 -1.52
N GLU A 22 -11.82 -8.98 -1.58
CA GLU A 22 -12.59 -7.74 -1.46
C GLU A 22 -12.50 -7.18 -0.04
N GLU A 23 -12.71 -8.03 0.96
CA GLU A 23 -12.59 -7.62 2.37
C GLU A 23 -11.18 -7.09 2.67
N LEU A 24 -10.14 -7.77 2.19
CA LEU A 24 -8.75 -7.32 2.32
C LEU A 24 -8.52 -5.98 1.60
N GLY A 25 -9.10 -5.80 0.41
CA GLY A 25 -9.03 -4.54 -0.34
C GLY A 25 -9.70 -3.38 0.38
N GLU A 26 -10.88 -3.60 0.95
CA GLU A 26 -11.60 -2.59 1.74
C GLU A 26 -10.82 -2.19 3.00
N LEU A 27 -10.26 -3.17 3.71
CA LEU A 27 -9.39 -2.92 4.87
C LEU A 27 -8.15 -2.13 4.48
N TYR A 28 -7.49 -2.53 3.39
CA TYR A 28 -6.31 -1.86 2.87
C TYR A 28 -6.58 -0.38 2.58
N GLU A 29 -7.65 -0.09 1.83
CA GLU A 29 -8.03 1.29 1.49
C GLU A 29 -8.43 2.11 2.73
N SER A 30 -9.10 1.49 3.69
CA SER A 30 -9.45 2.12 4.98
C SER A 30 -8.20 2.50 5.78
N TRP A 31 -7.20 1.61 5.84
CA TRP A 31 -5.93 1.85 6.51
C TRP A 31 -5.12 2.94 5.81
N LYS A 32 -5.05 2.92 4.48
CA LYS A 32 -4.39 3.97 3.69
C LYS A 32 -5.03 5.33 3.92
N ARG A 33 -6.36 5.42 3.93
CA ARG A 33 -7.08 6.67 4.25
C ARG A 33 -6.76 7.16 5.67
N SER A 34 -6.70 6.26 6.63
CA SER A 34 -6.32 6.58 8.02
C SER A 34 -4.89 7.14 8.07
N ALA A 35 -3.95 6.50 7.37
CA ALA A 35 -2.57 6.95 7.24
C ALA A 35 -2.46 8.37 6.65
N VAL A 36 -3.13 8.63 5.52
CA VAL A 36 -3.16 9.97 4.89
C VAL A 36 -3.71 11.02 5.87
N ASN A 37 -4.81 10.70 6.56
CA ASN A 37 -5.40 11.61 7.55
C ASN A 37 -4.41 11.92 8.68
N TRP A 38 -3.73 10.92 9.25
CA TRP A 38 -2.74 11.15 10.30
C TRP A 38 -1.59 12.05 9.83
N MET A 39 -1.08 11.84 8.61
CA MET A 39 -0.06 12.72 8.04
C MET A 39 -0.58 14.15 7.84
N GLN A 40 -1.85 14.32 7.46
CA GLN A 40 -2.44 15.63 7.22
C GLN A 40 -2.74 16.39 8.51
N THR A 41 -3.41 15.75 9.47
CA THR A 41 -3.96 16.41 10.66
C THR A 41 -2.98 16.40 11.83
N GLU A 42 -2.25 15.29 12.01
CA GLU A 42 -1.31 15.10 13.13
C GLU A 42 0.15 15.32 12.73
N LYS A 43 0.43 15.53 11.44
CA LYS A 43 1.78 15.78 10.90
C LYS A 43 2.78 14.66 11.18
N LEU A 44 2.29 13.42 11.27
CA LEU A 44 3.15 12.25 11.43
C LEU A 44 4.02 12.04 10.19
N SER A 45 5.26 11.63 10.42
CA SER A 45 6.14 11.09 9.40
C SER A 45 5.69 9.71 8.94
N GLU A 46 6.18 9.30 7.77
CA GLU A 46 5.96 7.95 7.22
C GLU A 46 6.32 6.84 8.23
N SER A 47 7.48 6.97 8.90
CA SER A 47 7.95 6.00 9.91
C SER A 47 7.06 5.93 11.16
N GLU A 48 6.42 7.03 11.54
CA GLU A 48 5.49 7.06 12.68
C GLU A 48 4.16 6.46 12.30
N VAL A 49 3.71 6.69 11.06
CA VAL A 49 2.51 6.06 10.50
C VAL A 49 2.69 4.55 10.40
N GLU A 50 3.82 4.07 9.87
CA GLU A 50 4.15 2.64 9.80
C GLU A 50 4.00 1.97 11.18
N LYS A 51 4.71 2.48 12.19
CA LYS A 51 4.65 1.97 13.56
C LYS A 51 3.23 2.01 14.14
N ARG A 52 2.47 3.06 13.82
CA ARG A 52 1.09 3.21 14.27
C ARG A 52 0.16 2.21 13.59
N LEU A 53 0.32 1.95 12.30
CA LEU A 53 -0.43 0.93 11.56
C LEU A 53 -0.21 -0.45 12.15
N MET A 54 1.05 -0.83 12.38
CA MET A 54 1.42 -2.09 13.02
C MET A 54 0.74 -2.23 14.39
N LYS A 55 0.83 -1.20 15.23
CA LYS A 55 0.26 -1.22 16.58
C LYS A 55 -1.28 -1.23 16.59
N ARG A 56 -1.91 -0.42 15.73
CA ARG A 56 -3.37 -0.19 15.75
C ARG A 56 -4.14 -1.29 15.07
N PHE A 57 -3.63 -1.81 13.95
CA PHE A 57 -4.34 -2.79 13.12
C PHE A 57 -3.72 -4.18 13.18
N ASN A 58 -2.65 -4.36 13.97
CA ASN A 58 -1.96 -5.64 14.14
C ASN A 58 -1.52 -6.25 12.79
N ILE A 59 -1.03 -5.40 11.87
CA ILE A 59 -0.52 -5.82 10.57
C ILE A 59 1.00 -5.96 10.59
N GLN A 60 1.52 -6.84 9.74
CA GLN A 60 2.96 -7.07 9.61
C GLN A 60 3.66 -5.85 9.02
N TRP A 61 4.94 -5.68 9.38
CA TRP A 61 5.75 -4.54 8.98
C TRP A 61 5.70 -4.27 7.46
N ALA A 62 5.87 -5.30 6.62
CA ALA A 62 5.87 -5.11 5.16
C ALA A 62 4.56 -4.51 4.61
N TRP A 63 3.41 -4.84 5.21
CA TRP A 63 2.13 -4.24 4.84
C TRP A 63 2.02 -2.81 5.36
N ALA A 64 2.45 -2.57 6.59
CA ALA A 64 2.44 -1.23 7.18
C ALA A 64 3.34 -0.25 6.41
N ASP A 65 4.54 -0.70 6.02
CA ASP A 65 5.52 0.07 5.25
C ASP A 65 4.99 0.42 3.85
N SER A 66 4.40 -0.55 3.14
CA SER A 66 3.73 -0.32 1.85
C SER A 66 2.59 0.70 1.98
N ILE A 67 1.71 0.54 2.96
CA ILE A 67 0.58 1.47 3.17
C ILE A 67 1.08 2.87 3.53
N ALA A 68 2.11 2.99 4.38
CA ALA A 68 2.67 4.27 4.76
C ALA A 68 3.30 4.98 3.55
N THR A 69 4.06 4.26 2.73
CA THR A 69 4.65 4.77 1.48
C THR A 69 3.58 5.27 0.52
N GLU A 70 2.53 4.48 0.28
CA GLU A 70 1.42 4.89 -0.60
C GLU A 70 0.66 6.08 -0.06
N ALA A 71 0.47 6.16 1.26
CA ALA A 71 -0.15 7.32 1.90
C ALA A 71 0.70 8.59 1.71
N THR A 72 2.03 8.51 1.84
CA THR A 72 2.94 9.63 1.56
C THR A 72 2.82 10.09 0.10
N GLN A 73 2.83 9.15 -0.85
CA GLN A 73 2.68 9.46 -2.28
C GLN A 73 1.34 10.13 -2.57
N CYS A 74 0.24 9.60 -2.03
CA CYS A 74 -1.09 10.17 -2.17
C CYS A 74 -1.13 11.60 -1.60
N LEU A 75 -0.59 11.81 -0.40
CA LEU A 75 -0.53 13.14 0.22
C LEU A 75 0.27 14.13 -0.63
N ASN A 76 1.40 13.71 -1.19
CA ASN A 76 2.21 14.55 -2.06
C ASN A 76 1.45 14.94 -3.33
N GLN A 77 0.75 13.99 -3.97
CA GLN A 77 -0.11 14.28 -5.13
C GLN A 77 -1.22 15.27 -4.77
N LEU A 78 -1.88 15.11 -3.62
CA LEU A 78 -2.92 16.03 -3.16
C LEU A 78 -2.38 17.45 -2.90
N LYS A 79 -1.14 17.58 -2.41
CA LYS A 79 -0.49 18.88 -2.26
C LYS A 79 -0.21 19.51 -3.62
N THR A 80 0.41 18.76 -4.54
CA THR A 80 0.71 19.24 -5.90
C THR A 80 -0.55 19.63 -6.66
N ALA A 81 -1.66 18.91 -6.51
CA ALA A 81 -2.92 19.21 -7.19
C ALA A 81 -3.65 20.44 -6.63
N LYS A 82 -3.30 20.88 -5.43
CA LYS A 82 -3.85 22.10 -4.81
C LYS A 82 -3.14 23.37 -5.32
N ASP A 83 -1.88 23.23 -5.73
CA ASP A 83 -1.03 24.30 -6.25
C ASP A 83 -1.36 24.61 -7.72
#